data_AF-A0A6N2V6N3-F1
#
_entry.id   AF-A0A6N2V6N3-F1
#
_cell.length_a   1.000
_cell.length_b   1.000
_cell.length_c   1.000
_cell.angle_alpha   90.00
_cell.angle_beta   90.00
_cell.angle_gamma   90.00
#
_symmetry.space_group_name_H-M   'P 1'
#
loop_
_entity.id
_entity.type
_entity.pdbx_description
1 polymer ?
#
loop_
_entity_poly.entity_id
_entity_poly.type
_entity_poly.pdbx_seq_one_letter_code
_entity_poly.pdbx_strand_id
1 'polypeptide(L)'
;MSEYQRFISYLYEYQNNQKSKNCGFSRVEIRNQQCRLEVHMKLPPYPFLPKLQVFAFVHENDQLLGIPLGNANCHQGTVYGRYMLPLKNIGGFPYSFEDLGGLLICTDNNQIFGTAWKETVLNPSLFTLAEDDSQIQAASVKEIETPEKEKTVENPAPPDSSLSFWEEIQTTYPQVHPFFDDEIHQCVELSPQDIPDLAKKSFHIGSNQFLTRQYQTYHHFLLGKMQQGKPEEYVLAVPGIYEETEHFLAGMFGFPNFKPARSEIIRPGQFGYWYRIIY
;
A
#
# COMPACT_ATOMS: atom_id res chain seq x y z
N MET A 1 28.62 30.14 13.34
CA MET A 1 27.89 30.72 12.21
C MET A 1 27.10 29.58 11.59
N SER A 2 25.77 29.63 11.58
CA SER A 2 24.96 28.53 11.05
C SER A 2 25.18 28.44 9.54
N GLU A 3 25.81 27.36 9.07
CA GLU A 3 25.97 27.10 7.64
C GLU A 3 24.58 27.03 6.99
N TYR A 4 24.33 27.98 6.07
CA TYR A 4 23.13 28.01 5.28
C TYR A 4 23.44 27.36 3.93
N GLN A 5 22.74 26.25 3.65
CA GLN A 5 22.88 25.53 2.40
C GLN A 5 21.50 25.35 1.78
N ARG A 6 21.37 25.65 0.48
CA ARG A 6 20.14 25.42 -0.27
C ARG A 6 20.47 24.90 -1.66
N PHE A 7 19.79 23.85 -2.08
CA PHE A 7 19.91 23.31 -3.43
C PHE A 7 18.60 22.70 -3.91
N ILE A 8 18.54 22.41 -5.22
CA ILE A 8 17.42 21.75 -5.88
C ILE A 8 17.97 20.48 -6.51
N SER A 9 17.27 19.37 -6.33
CA SER A 9 17.56 18.10 -7.00
C SER A 9 16.35 17.67 -7.81
N TYR A 10 16.56 17.18 -9.03
CA TYR A 10 15.45 16.84 -9.92
C TYR A 10 14.93 15.42 -9.64
N LEU A 11 13.60 15.27 -9.67
CA LEU A 11 12.90 14.01 -9.48
C LEU A 11 12.60 13.38 -10.83
N TYR A 12 12.86 12.08 -10.94
CA TYR A 12 12.63 11.30 -12.14
C TYR A 12 11.77 10.09 -11.84
N GLU A 13 10.90 9.74 -12.78
CA GLU A 13 10.19 8.46 -12.77
C GLU A 13 11.15 7.33 -13.15
N TYR A 14 11.04 6.20 -12.47
CA TYR A 14 11.78 4.99 -12.78
C TYR A 14 10.82 3.93 -13.32
N GLN A 15 11.11 3.43 -14.53
CA GLN A 15 10.37 2.37 -15.18
C GLN A 15 11.34 1.24 -15.48
N ASN A 16 11.03 0.01 -15.04
CA ASN A 16 11.93 -1.15 -15.18
C ASN A 16 13.36 -0.87 -14.65
N ASN A 17 13.47 -0.19 -13.51
CA ASN A 17 14.72 0.28 -12.89
C ASN A 17 15.57 1.25 -13.72
N GLN A 18 15.01 1.81 -14.80
CA GLN A 18 15.67 2.83 -15.60
C GLN A 18 15.05 4.20 -15.38
N LYS A 19 15.93 5.20 -15.27
CA LYS A 19 15.56 6.61 -15.18
C LYS A 19 14.86 7.02 -16.48
N SER A 20 13.59 7.39 -16.36
CA SER A 20 12.73 7.78 -17.47
C SER A 20 12.57 9.31 -17.49
N LYS A 21 11.36 9.84 -17.29
CA LYS A 21 11.05 11.26 -17.42
C LYS A 21 11.31 12.06 -16.13
N ASN A 22 11.69 13.33 -16.29
CA ASN A 22 11.66 14.29 -15.20
C ASN A 22 10.18 14.57 -14.84
N CYS A 23 9.85 14.44 -13.55
CA CYS A 23 8.50 14.64 -13.05
C CYS A 23 8.43 15.76 -11.99
N GLY A 24 9.53 16.37 -11.60
CA GLY A 24 9.54 17.36 -10.53
C GLY A 24 10.90 17.68 -9.96
N PHE A 25 10.91 18.25 -8.76
CA PHE A 25 12.11 18.55 -8.02
C PHE A 25 11.89 18.45 -6.51
N SER A 26 12.96 18.12 -5.81
CA SER A 26 13.08 18.29 -4.38
C SER A 26 13.90 19.55 -4.09
N ARG A 27 13.41 20.38 -3.18
CA ARG A 27 14.15 21.53 -2.64
C ARG A 27 14.61 21.18 -1.24
N VAL A 28 15.93 21.28 -1.03
CA VAL A 28 16.55 21.04 0.26
C VAL A 28 17.12 22.35 0.77
N GLU A 29 16.80 22.69 2.02
CA GLU A 29 17.31 23.88 2.70
C GLU A 29 17.73 23.51 4.12
N ILE A 30 18.99 23.79 4.45
CA ILE A 30 19.57 23.59 5.76
C ILE A 30 19.77 24.96 6.39
N ARG A 31 19.15 25.16 7.55
CA ARG A 31 19.27 26.38 8.33
C ARG A 31 19.06 26.07 9.81
N ASN A 32 19.86 26.67 10.69
CA ASN A 32 19.69 26.56 12.15
C ASN A 32 19.62 25.10 12.65
N GLN A 33 20.50 24.22 12.15
CA GLN A 33 20.52 22.79 12.49
C GLN A 33 19.23 22.01 12.16
N GLN A 34 18.42 22.51 11.23
CA GLN A 34 17.28 21.79 10.68
C GLN A 34 17.37 21.74 9.16
N CYS A 35 17.01 20.59 8.61
CA CYS A 35 16.83 20.40 7.18
C CYS A 35 15.34 20.49 6.85
N ARG A 36 14.96 21.48 6.05
CA ARG A 36 13.65 21.56 5.42
C ARG A 36 13.74 20.94 4.04
N LEU A 37 12.96 19.89 3.83
CA LEU A 37 12.84 19.20 2.56
C LEU A 37 11.45 19.43 1.98
N GLU A 38 11.38 19.80 0.71
CA GLU A 38 10.13 19.95 -0.01
C GLU A 38 10.14 19.18 -1.31
N VAL A 39 9.10 18.40 -1.55
CA VAL A 39 8.88 17.66 -2.80
C VAL A 39 7.81 18.39 -3.60
N HIS A 40 8.11 18.67 -4.87
CA HIS A 40 7.18 19.23 -5.85
C HIS A 40 7.25 18.37 -7.11
N MET A 41 6.20 17.62 -7.41
CA MET A 41 6.17 16.80 -8.63
C MET A 41 4.80 16.83 -9.29
N LYS A 42 4.78 16.60 -10.60
CA LYS A 42 3.57 16.35 -11.37
C LYS A 42 3.46 14.86 -11.60
N LEU A 43 2.32 14.33 -11.20
CA LEU A 43 1.99 12.96 -11.53
C LEU A 43 1.46 12.89 -12.96
N PRO A 44 1.72 11.78 -13.70
CA PRO A 44 0.89 11.45 -14.85
C PRO A 44 -0.60 11.44 -14.44
N PRO A 45 -1.54 11.55 -15.41
CA PRO A 45 -2.95 11.49 -15.11
C PRO A 45 -3.24 10.14 -14.45
N TYR A 46 -3.40 10.14 -13.13
CA TYR A 46 -3.87 8.98 -12.41
C TYR A 46 -5.37 9.02 -12.34
N PRO A 47 -6.02 7.88 -12.58
CA PRO A 47 -7.42 7.75 -12.30
C PRO A 47 -7.70 7.78 -10.79
N PHE A 48 -6.78 7.28 -9.95
CA PHE A 48 -6.77 7.42 -8.48
C PHE A 48 -5.47 7.93 -7.96
N LEU A 49 -5.54 8.87 -7.02
CA LEU A 49 -4.35 9.36 -6.33
C LEU A 49 -3.72 8.20 -5.56
N PRO A 50 -2.55 7.71 -6.01
CA PRO A 50 -1.86 6.64 -5.29
C PRO A 50 -1.40 7.14 -3.93
N LYS A 51 -1.25 6.26 -2.94
CA LYS A 51 -0.57 6.63 -1.70
C LYS A 51 0.89 6.89 -2.02
N LEU A 52 1.34 8.14 -1.88
CA LEU A 52 2.72 8.53 -2.13
C LEU A 52 3.51 8.49 -0.83
N GLN A 53 4.28 7.44 -0.60
CA GLN A 53 5.15 7.34 0.56
C GLN A 53 6.56 7.83 0.21
N VAL A 54 7.07 8.76 1.01
CA VAL A 54 8.37 9.41 0.82
C VAL A 54 9.39 8.82 1.78
N PHE A 55 10.53 8.44 1.23
CA PHE A 55 11.69 7.91 1.93
C PHE A 55 12.91 8.78 1.63
N ALA A 56 13.71 9.07 2.64
CA ALA A 56 15.12 9.38 2.41
C ALA A 56 15.87 8.06 2.25
N PHE A 57 16.97 8.04 1.49
CA PHE A 57 17.80 6.84 1.44
C PHE A 57 19.26 7.13 1.75
N VAL A 58 19.93 6.14 2.31
CA VAL A 58 21.38 6.07 2.51
C VAL A 58 21.94 4.87 1.74
N HIS A 59 23.22 4.91 1.38
CA HIS A 59 23.89 3.76 0.78
C HIS A 59 24.57 2.96 1.89
N GLU A 60 24.20 1.69 2.03
CA GLU A 60 24.79 0.80 3.03
C GLU A 60 24.90 -0.60 2.42
N ASN A 61 26.09 -1.22 2.47
CA ASN A 61 26.31 -2.60 2.00
C ASN A 61 25.75 -2.90 0.59
N ASP A 62 26.00 -2.01 -0.38
CA ASP A 62 25.46 -2.07 -1.75
C ASP A 62 23.92 -2.03 -1.86
N GLN A 63 23.23 -1.65 -0.78
CA GLN A 63 21.78 -1.42 -0.73
C GLN A 63 21.44 0.06 -0.57
N LEU A 64 20.21 0.40 -0.94
CA LEU A 64 19.58 1.70 -0.73
C LEU A 64 18.62 1.59 0.46
N LEU A 65 19.12 1.84 1.66
CA LEU A 65 18.32 1.74 2.87
C LEU A 65 17.40 2.96 2.99
N GLY A 66 16.09 2.71 3.06
CA GLY A 66 15.01 3.68 3.04
C GLY A 66 14.51 4.07 4.41
N ILE A 67 14.73 5.32 4.81
CA ILE A 67 14.21 5.93 6.03
C ILE A 67 12.85 6.59 5.73
N PRO A 68 11.74 6.14 6.36
CA PRO A 68 10.42 6.69 6.09
C PRO A 68 10.31 8.14 6.61
N LEU A 69 9.89 9.06 5.73
CA LEU A 69 9.64 10.47 6.09
C LEU A 69 8.15 10.78 6.23
N GLY A 70 7.28 9.94 5.66
CA GLY A 70 5.83 10.08 5.70
C GLY A 70 5.21 10.09 4.31
N ASN A 71 3.96 10.56 4.19
CA ASN A 71 3.25 10.61 2.92
C ASN A 71 3.32 11.99 2.28
N ALA A 72 3.25 12.07 0.95
CA ALA A 72 3.07 13.31 0.22
C ALA A 72 1.59 13.52 -0.14
N ASN A 73 1.14 14.76 -0.14
CA ASN A 73 -0.22 15.11 -0.54
C ASN A 73 -0.29 15.31 -2.05
N CYS A 74 -1.43 15.00 -2.65
CA CYS A 74 -1.68 15.31 -4.06
C CYS A 74 -2.99 16.08 -4.24
N HIS A 75 -2.93 17.14 -5.04
CA HIS A 75 -4.07 17.94 -5.42
C HIS A 75 -4.01 18.22 -6.92
N GLN A 76 -5.06 17.82 -7.66
CA GLN A 76 -5.17 18.04 -9.12
C GLN A 76 -3.92 17.58 -9.91
N GLY A 77 -3.37 16.41 -9.57
CA GLY A 77 -2.19 15.84 -10.25
C GLY A 77 -0.86 16.50 -9.87
N THR A 78 -0.86 17.48 -8.96
CA THR A 78 0.36 18.05 -8.37
C THR A 78 0.57 17.47 -6.99
N VAL A 79 1.75 16.90 -6.76
CA VAL A 79 2.16 16.36 -5.46
C VAL A 79 3.03 17.39 -4.76
N TYR A 80 2.70 17.60 -3.49
CA TYR A 80 3.46 18.44 -2.58
C TYR A 80 3.69 17.71 -1.26
N GLY A 81 4.95 17.68 -0.83
CA GLY A 81 5.34 17.17 0.48
C GLY A 81 6.31 18.15 1.14
N ARG A 82 6.20 18.33 2.46
CA ARG A 82 7.15 19.13 3.25
C ARG A 82 7.52 18.37 4.51
N TYR A 83 8.81 18.15 4.69
CA TYR A 83 9.38 17.37 5.79
C TYR A 83 10.43 18.20 6.52
N MET A 84 10.36 18.20 7.85
CA MET A 84 11.35 18.83 8.71
C MET A 84 12.19 17.72 9.34
N LEU A 85 13.48 17.68 9.00
CA LEU A 85 14.41 16.66 9.46
C LEU A 85 15.45 17.28 10.39
N PRO A 86 15.83 16.60 11.48
CA PRO A 86 17.05 16.95 12.21
C PRO A 86 18.28 16.68 11.32
N LEU A 87 19.42 17.31 11.60
CA LEU A 87 20.67 17.02 10.87
C LEU A 87 21.35 15.71 11.28
N LYS A 88 20.92 15.13 12.40
CA LYS A 88 21.39 13.85 12.96
C LYS A 88 20.17 13.06 13.43
N ASN A 89 20.29 11.74 13.50
CA ASN A 89 19.23 10.84 13.94
C ASN A 89 17.97 10.95 13.05
N ILE A 90 18.16 10.93 11.73
CA ILE A 90 17.07 11.14 10.76
C ILE A 90 16.07 9.99 10.83
N GLY A 91 14.81 10.31 11.07
CA GLY A 91 13.73 9.31 11.17
C GLY A 91 13.90 8.33 12.33
N GLY A 92 14.71 8.64 13.34
CA GLY A 92 15.05 7.73 14.45
C GLY A 92 16.29 6.87 14.20
N PHE A 93 16.83 6.86 12.97
CA PHE A 93 18.00 6.08 12.59
C PHE A 93 19.29 6.88 12.78
N PRO A 94 20.44 6.25 13.06
CA PRO A 94 21.71 6.92 13.40
C PRO A 94 22.41 7.62 12.22
N TYR A 95 21.66 8.03 11.18
CA TYR A 95 22.17 8.72 10.01
C TYR A 95 22.05 10.24 10.17
N SER A 96 23.02 10.93 9.58
CA SER A 96 23.05 12.38 9.43
C SER A 96 22.60 12.82 8.05
N PHE A 97 22.38 14.12 7.86
CA PHE A 97 22.05 14.64 6.52
C PHE A 97 23.15 14.33 5.49
N GLU A 98 24.41 14.34 5.92
CA GLU A 98 25.57 14.05 5.05
C GLU A 98 25.55 12.62 4.53
N ASP A 99 24.89 11.69 5.21
CA ASP A 99 24.79 10.28 4.80
C ASP A 99 23.73 10.08 3.71
N LEU A 100 22.70 10.94 3.68
CA LEU A 100 21.61 10.82 2.72
C LEU A 100 22.10 10.94 1.27
N GLY A 101 21.73 9.96 0.45
CA GLY A 101 22.00 9.98 -1.00
C GLY A 101 20.93 10.72 -1.80
N GLY A 102 19.71 10.82 -1.25
CA GLY A 102 18.57 11.37 -1.96
C GLY A 102 17.22 11.00 -1.37
N LEU A 103 16.19 11.02 -2.21
CA LEU A 103 14.84 10.59 -1.87
C LEU A 103 14.32 9.55 -2.86
N LEU A 104 13.45 8.70 -2.33
CA LEU A 104 12.58 7.80 -3.07
C LEU A 104 11.13 8.08 -2.69
N ILE A 105 10.25 8.07 -3.68
CA ILE A 105 8.81 8.18 -3.52
C ILE A 105 8.22 6.95 -4.15
N CYS A 106 7.60 6.10 -3.33
CA CYS A 106 6.98 4.86 -3.77
C CYS A 106 5.46 5.02 -3.73
N THR A 107 4.80 4.52 -4.75
CA THR A 107 3.35 4.36 -4.75
C THR A 107 2.94 2.96 -4.34
N ASP A 108 1.72 2.82 -3.85
CA ASP A 108 1.02 1.54 -3.67
C ASP A 108 0.88 0.73 -4.97
N ASN A 109 1.02 1.39 -6.13
CA ASN A 109 1.04 0.77 -7.45
C ASN A 109 2.45 0.42 -7.95
N ASN A 110 3.43 0.28 -7.06
CA ASN A 110 4.83 -0.07 -7.36
C ASN A 110 5.56 0.90 -8.31
N GLN A 111 5.07 2.13 -8.48
CA GLN A 111 5.82 3.15 -9.22
C GLN A 111 6.77 3.86 -8.29
N ILE A 112 7.96 4.14 -8.83
CA ILE A 112 9.04 4.73 -8.07
C ILE A 112 9.46 6.03 -8.73
N PHE A 113 9.57 7.07 -7.92
CA PHE A 113 10.16 8.34 -8.29
C PHE A 113 11.39 8.58 -7.42
N GLY A 114 12.50 8.94 -8.03
CA GLY A 114 13.78 9.04 -7.34
C GLY A 114 14.49 10.34 -7.64
N THR A 115 15.22 10.84 -6.65
CA THR A 115 16.22 11.89 -6.83
C THR A 115 17.45 11.53 -6.03
N ALA A 116 18.62 11.70 -6.62
CA ALA A 116 19.90 11.55 -5.93
C ALA A 116 20.65 12.88 -6.03
N TRP A 117 21.15 13.36 -4.90
CA TRP A 117 21.98 14.57 -4.84
C TRP A 117 23.47 14.27 -4.63
N LYS A 118 23.81 13.03 -4.30
CA LYS A 118 25.17 12.50 -4.44
C LYS A 118 25.35 11.96 -5.86
N GLU A 119 26.56 12.02 -6.40
CA GLU A 119 26.93 11.52 -7.75
C GLU A 119 26.89 9.99 -7.85
N THR A 120 25.84 9.35 -7.34
CA THR A 120 25.66 7.90 -7.37
C THR A 120 24.46 7.57 -8.25
N VAL A 121 24.60 6.54 -9.07
CA VAL A 121 23.50 6.04 -9.88
C VAL A 121 22.46 5.44 -8.95
N LEU A 122 21.30 6.07 -8.86
CA LEU A 122 20.17 5.55 -8.11
C LEU A 122 19.61 4.33 -8.85
N ASN A 123 19.70 3.16 -8.20
CA ASN A 123 19.11 1.91 -8.69
C ASN A 123 18.00 1.45 -7.73
N PRO A 124 16.72 1.69 -8.04
CA PRO A 124 15.62 1.37 -7.15
C PRO A 124 15.50 -0.10 -6.75
N SER A 125 16.06 -1.04 -7.54
CA SER A 125 16.02 -2.47 -7.20
C SER A 125 16.81 -2.82 -5.95
N LEU A 126 17.71 -1.94 -5.53
CA LEU A 126 18.53 -2.11 -4.32
C LEU A 126 17.84 -1.53 -3.09
N PHE A 127 16.61 -1.02 -3.23
CA PHE A 127 15.87 -0.40 -2.14
C PHE A 127 15.39 -1.41 -1.11
N THR A 128 15.74 -1.17 0.15
CA THR A 128 15.29 -1.91 1.32
C THR A 128 14.80 -0.93 2.38
N LEU A 129 13.78 -1.29 3.16
CA LEU A 129 13.31 -0.42 4.25
C LEU A 129 14.28 -0.49 5.43
N ALA A 130 14.54 0.65 6.06
CA ALA A 130 15.29 0.68 7.30
C ALA A 130 14.48 -0.02 8.40
N GLU A 131 15.01 -1.11 8.94
CA GLU A 131 14.42 -1.83 10.07
C GLU A 131 14.72 -1.05 11.35
N ASP A 132 13.67 -0.65 12.06
CA ASP A 132 13.82 0.07 13.33
C ASP A 132 14.46 -0.86 14.37
N ASP A 133 15.75 -0.65 14.63
CA ASP A 133 16.54 -1.40 15.62
C ASP A 133 16.03 -1.21 17.07
N SER A 134 14.94 -0.45 17.27
CA SER A 134 14.30 -0.27 18.56
C SER A 134 13.36 -1.42 18.98
N GLN A 135 13.21 -2.50 18.19
CA GLN A 135 12.44 -3.69 18.60
C GLN A 135 13.09 -5.06 18.33
N ILE A 136 14.41 -5.13 18.05
CA ILE A 136 15.13 -6.43 17.96
C ILE A 136 15.76 -6.79 19.32
N GLN A 137 14.94 -7.01 20.34
CA GLN A 137 15.29 -7.83 21.51
C GLN A 137 14.05 -8.50 22.13
N ALA A 138 13.21 -9.18 21.34
CA ALA A 138 12.25 -10.16 21.90
C ALA A 138 11.64 -11.12 20.86
N ALA A 139 12.41 -11.74 19.97
CA ALA A 139 11.96 -12.98 19.31
C ALA A 139 13.10 -13.66 18.52
N SER A 140 14.10 -14.14 19.25
CA SER A 140 14.82 -15.35 18.84
C SER A 140 14.87 -16.25 20.05
N VAL A 141 14.11 -17.36 20.02
CA VAL A 141 14.49 -18.71 20.46
C VAL A 141 13.24 -19.61 20.34
N LYS A 142 13.34 -20.50 19.33
CA LYS A 142 12.90 -21.92 19.27
C LYS A 142 11.41 -22.28 19.31
N GLU A 143 11.04 -23.02 18.26
CA GLU A 143 10.08 -24.13 18.29
C GLU A 143 10.15 -24.92 19.60
N ILE A 144 8.98 -25.26 20.16
CA ILE A 144 8.54 -26.63 20.47
C ILE A 144 7.18 -26.56 21.20
N GLU A 145 6.22 -27.30 20.63
CA GLU A 145 5.06 -27.99 21.21
C GLU A 145 3.93 -27.23 21.96
N THR A 146 2.73 -27.46 21.44
CA THR A 146 1.43 -27.37 22.14
C THR A 146 1.46 -28.22 23.42
N PRO A 147 0.78 -27.80 24.51
CA PRO A 147 -0.55 -28.36 24.70
C PRO A 147 -1.59 -27.40 25.31
N GLU A 148 -2.80 -27.62 24.80
CA GLU A 148 -4.12 -27.38 25.35
C GLU A 148 -4.24 -27.45 26.89
N LYS A 149 -4.92 -26.47 27.50
CA LYS A 149 -5.95 -26.71 28.53
C LYS A 149 -6.75 -25.46 28.89
N GLU A 150 -8.06 -25.64 28.79
CA GLU A 150 -9.15 -24.79 29.29
C GLU A 150 -9.01 -24.45 30.79
N LYS A 151 -9.51 -23.26 31.16
CA LYS A 151 -10.60 -23.10 32.14
C LYS A 151 -11.08 -21.64 32.24
N THR A 152 -12.29 -21.45 31.72
CA THR A 152 -13.47 -20.77 32.28
C THR A 152 -13.30 -19.87 33.51
N VAL A 153 -13.78 -18.63 33.40
CA VAL A 153 -14.51 -17.91 34.47
C VAL A 153 -15.70 -17.15 33.85
N GLU A 154 -16.92 -17.64 34.11
CA GLU A 154 -18.19 -16.89 34.06
C GLU A 154 -18.16 -15.76 35.13
N ASN A 155 -18.74 -14.57 34.99
CA ASN A 155 -20.15 -14.20 34.73
C ASN A 155 -20.23 -12.64 34.82
N PRO A 156 -21.34 -11.93 34.56
CA PRO A 156 -22.54 -12.23 33.78
C PRO A 156 -22.81 -11.22 32.63
N ALA A 157 -23.64 -11.64 31.68
CA ALA A 157 -24.13 -10.81 30.57
C ALA A 157 -24.93 -9.57 31.05
N PRO A 158 -24.92 -8.51 30.23
CA PRO A 158 -26.20 -7.93 29.80
C PRO A 158 -26.21 -7.74 28.25
N PRO A 159 -27.37 -7.38 27.68
CA PRO A 159 -28.06 -8.13 26.64
C PRO A 159 -27.50 -7.91 25.22
N ASP A 160 -27.49 -9.00 24.46
CA ASP A 160 -27.95 -9.12 23.07
C ASP A 160 -27.52 -8.02 22.07
N SER A 161 -26.60 -8.41 21.16
CA SER A 161 -26.35 -7.87 19.79
C SER A 161 -24.92 -7.43 19.44
N SER A 162 -23.86 -8.04 19.98
CA SER A 162 -22.54 -7.91 19.33
C SER A 162 -22.36 -9.03 18.30
N LEU A 163 -23.09 -8.94 17.18
CA LEU A 163 -22.66 -9.65 15.98
C LEU A 163 -21.21 -9.25 15.74
N SER A 164 -20.35 -10.22 15.47
CA SER A 164 -19.03 -9.93 14.92
C SER A 164 -19.23 -9.05 13.69
N PHE A 165 -18.31 -8.12 13.49
CA PHE A 165 -18.34 -7.19 12.36
C PHE A 165 -18.74 -7.84 11.02
N TRP A 166 -18.23 -9.05 10.79
CA TRP A 166 -18.48 -9.84 9.60
C TRP A 166 -19.91 -10.44 9.54
N GLU A 167 -20.47 -10.88 10.66
CA GLU A 167 -21.85 -11.35 10.72
C GLU A 167 -22.85 -10.22 10.41
N GLU A 168 -22.51 -8.97 10.78
CA GLU A 168 -23.32 -7.81 10.40
C GLU A 168 -23.29 -7.57 8.88
N ILE A 169 -22.13 -7.73 8.24
CA ILE A 169 -21.99 -7.65 6.77
C ILE A 169 -22.79 -8.78 6.10
N GLN A 170 -22.67 -10.00 6.61
CA GLN A 170 -23.38 -11.17 6.08
C GLN A 170 -24.89 -11.10 6.20
N THR A 171 -25.41 -10.33 7.16
CA THR A 171 -26.84 -10.09 7.35
C THR A 171 -27.33 -8.90 6.53
N THR A 172 -26.48 -7.89 6.34
CA THR A 172 -26.81 -6.66 5.61
C THR A 172 -26.82 -6.85 4.10
N TYR A 173 -25.91 -7.70 3.57
CA TYR A 173 -25.69 -7.83 2.14
C TYR A 173 -26.02 -9.24 1.60
N PRO A 174 -26.44 -9.38 0.32
CA PRO A 174 -26.75 -10.67 -0.27
C PRO A 174 -25.54 -11.60 -0.32
N GLN A 175 -25.67 -12.82 0.18
CA GLN A 175 -24.62 -13.83 0.12
C GLN A 175 -24.58 -14.51 -1.25
N VAL A 176 -23.37 -14.70 -1.76
CA VAL A 176 -23.10 -15.32 -3.06
C VAL A 176 -21.95 -16.32 -2.95
N HIS A 177 -21.94 -17.32 -3.83
CA HIS A 177 -20.86 -18.32 -3.92
C HIS A 177 -20.26 -18.32 -5.33
N PRO A 178 -19.35 -17.38 -5.62
CA PRO A 178 -18.80 -17.17 -6.95
C PRO A 178 -17.58 -18.06 -7.26
N PHE A 179 -17.02 -18.72 -6.25
CA PHE A 179 -15.85 -19.59 -6.35
C PHE A 179 -16.21 -21.03 -5.98
N PHE A 180 -15.51 -22.00 -6.56
CA PHE A 180 -15.76 -23.44 -6.38
C PHE A 180 -14.71 -24.12 -5.49
N ASP A 181 -13.56 -23.48 -5.28
CA ASP A 181 -12.40 -24.00 -4.56
C ASP A 181 -12.33 -23.53 -3.11
N ASP A 182 -13.34 -22.78 -2.66
CA ASP A 182 -13.50 -22.43 -1.24
C ASP A 182 -12.28 -21.64 -0.67
N GLU A 183 -11.43 -21.03 -1.50
CA GLU A 183 -10.31 -20.21 -0.98
C GLU A 183 -10.80 -18.85 -0.47
N ILE A 184 -11.75 -18.26 -1.20
CA ILE A 184 -12.50 -17.06 -0.79
C ILE A 184 -13.93 -17.51 -0.53
N HIS A 185 -14.33 -17.42 0.73
CA HIS A 185 -15.64 -17.83 1.19
C HIS A 185 -16.44 -16.67 1.75
N GLN A 186 -17.70 -16.96 2.09
CA GLN A 186 -18.59 -16.00 2.75
C GLN A 186 -18.73 -14.71 1.94
N CYS A 187 -18.73 -14.82 0.61
CA CYS A 187 -18.79 -13.67 -0.26
C CYS A 187 -20.15 -12.99 -0.15
N VAL A 188 -20.14 -11.67 -0.03
CA VAL A 188 -21.32 -10.83 -0.17
C VAL A 188 -21.22 -9.95 -1.40
N GLU A 189 -22.37 -9.68 -2.01
CA GLU A 189 -22.49 -8.80 -3.15
C GLU A 189 -22.63 -7.34 -2.70
N LEU A 190 -21.84 -6.46 -3.30
CA LEU A 190 -21.79 -5.04 -2.97
C LEU A 190 -22.06 -4.16 -4.18
N SER A 191 -22.66 -3.00 -3.93
CA SER A 191 -22.84 -1.92 -4.89
C SER A 191 -21.99 -0.69 -4.52
N PRO A 192 -21.76 0.25 -5.46
CA PRO A 192 -21.07 1.51 -5.18
C PRO A 192 -21.71 2.35 -4.08
N GLN A 193 -23.01 2.17 -3.81
CA GLN A 193 -23.72 2.91 -2.76
C GLN A 193 -23.33 2.43 -1.35
N ASP A 194 -22.79 1.22 -1.24
CA ASP A 194 -22.41 0.58 0.03
C ASP A 194 -20.98 0.93 0.46
N ILE A 195 -20.17 1.46 -0.48
CA ILE A 195 -18.77 1.86 -0.25
C ILE A 195 -18.60 2.84 0.92
N PRO A 196 -19.42 3.90 1.08
CA PRO A 196 -19.30 4.83 2.21
C PRO A 196 -19.55 4.16 3.57
N ASP A 197 -20.46 3.17 3.63
CA ASP A 197 -20.76 2.45 4.87
C ASP A 197 -19.67 1.44 5.21
N LEU A 198 -19.08 0.81 4.18
CA LEU A 198 -17.86 0.01 4.31
C LEU A 198 -16.66 0.84 4.77
N ALA A 199 -16.52 2.09 4.31
CA ALA A 199 -15.45 2.98 4.73
C ALA A 199 -15.51 3.35 6.22
N LYS A 200 -16.71 3.54 6.78
CA LYS A 200 -16.92 3.71 8.23
C LYS A 200 -16.52 2.46 9.03
N LYS A 201 -16.56 1.32 8.36
CA LYS A 201 -16.26 -0.02 8.84
C LYS A 201 -14.80 -0.43 8.61
N SER A 202 -13.90 0.54 8.45
CA SER A 202 -12.46 0.40 8.15
C SER A 202 -12.08 -0.04 6.73
N PHE A 203 -13.04 -0.33 5.85
CA PHE A 203 -12.78 -0.68 4.45
C PHE A 203 -12.66 0.57 3.58
N HIS A 204 -11.47 1.15 3.54
CA HIS A 204 -11.21 2.36 2.77
C HIS A 204 -11.09 2.02 1.28
N ILE A 205 -12.24 2.09 0.59
CA ILE A 205 -12.35 1.96 -0.85
C ILE A 205 -12.50 3.39 -1.40
N GLY A 206 -11.42 3.92 -1.97
CA GLY A 206 -11.44 5.25 -2.59
C GLY A 206 -12.35 5.29 -3.82
N SER A 207 -12.36 6.42 -4.54
CA SER A 207 -12.88 6.37 -5.91
C SER A 207 -12.09 5.28 -6.67
N ASN A 208 -12.72 4.50 -7.55
CA ASN A 208 -12.01 3.54 -8.39
C ASN A 208 -12.74 3.40 -9.75
N GLN A 209 -12.07 3.72 -10.86
CA GLN A 209 -12.56 3.81 -12.23
C GLN A 209 -12.60 2.41 -12.83
N PHE A 210 -11.76 1.50 -12.35
CA PHE A 210 -11.91 0.08 -12.61
C PHE A 210 -13.17 -0.44 -11.92
N LEU A 211 -13.38 -0.13 -10.64
CA LEU A 211 -14.66 -0.45 -9.98
C LEU A 211 -15.84 0.14 -10.77
N THR A 212 -15.81 1.44 -11.09
CA THR A 212 -16.90 2.09 -11.85
C THR A 212 -17.12 1.43 -13.22
N ARG A 213 -16.06 1.14 -13.97
CA ARG A 213 -16.14 0.54 -15.30
C ARG A 213 -16.62 -0.92 -15.25
N GLN A 214 -16.10 -1.69 -14.30
CA GLN A 214 -16.52 -3.08 -14.13
C GLN A 214 -17.95 -3.17 -13.59
N TYR A 215 -18.36 -2.24 -12.71
CA TYR A 215 -19.75 -2.13 -12.28
C TYR A 215 -20.72 -1.74 -13.39
N GLN A 216 -20.31 -0.89 -14.33
CA GLN A 216 -21.13 -0.60 -15.50
C GLN A 216 -21.39 -1.83 -16.37
N THR A 217 -20.51 -2.84 -16.29
CA THR A 217 -20.57 -4.05 -17.11
C THR A 217 -21.25 -5.22 -16.36
N TYR A 218 -20.90 -5.42 -15.09
CA TYR A 218 -21.30 -6.58 -14.29
C TYR A 218 -22.27 -6.25 -13.16
N HIS A 219 -22.45 -4.96 -12.83
CA HIS A 219 -23.38 -4.45 -11.82
C HIS A 219 -23.20 -4.98 -10.39
N HIS A 220 -22.03 -5.54 -10.07
CA HIS A 220 -21.72 -6.00 -8.72
C HIS A 220 -20.22 -6.03 -8.42
N PHE A 221 -19.90 -6.03 -7.13
CA PHE A 221 -18.59 -6.40 -6.58
C PHE A 221 -18.77 -7.42 -5.48
N LEU A 222 -17.66 -8.00 -5.03
CA LEU A 222 -17.64 -8.99 -3.98
C LEU A 222 -16.77 -8.55 -2.82
N LEU A 223 -17.25 -8.81 -1.60
CA LEU A 223 -16.43 -8.81 -0.41
C LEU A 223 -16.46 -10.21 0.19
N GLY A 224 -15.32 -10.84 0.37
CA GLY A 224 -15.21 -12.20 0.90
C GLY A 224 -14.13 -12.32 1.97
N LYS A 225 -14.08 -13.49 2.59
CA LYS A 225 -13.10 -13.84 3.61
C LYS A 225 -12.18 -14.94 3.10
N MET A 226 -10.88 -14.80 3.31
CA MET A 226 -9.92 -15.85 2.94
C MET A 226 -9.86 -16.93 4.02
N GLN A 227 -9.72 -18.19 3.59
CA GLN A 227 -9.68 -19.35 4.50
C GLN A 227 -8.37 -19.47 5.29
N GLN A 228 -7.26 -18.94 4.77
CA GLN A 228 -5.90 -19.23 5.27
C GLN A 228 -5.18 -18.07 5.98
N GLY A 229 -5.78 -16.87 6.08
CA GLY A 229 -5.18 -15.72 6.77
C GLY A 229 -5.51 -15.71 8.27
N LYS A 230 -4.49 -15.81 9.13
CA LYS A 230 -4.59 -15.37 10.53
C LYS A 230 -3.61 -14.21 10.75
N PRO A 231 -4.07 -13.02 11.21
CA PRO A 231 -5.47 -12.64 11.51
C PRO A 231 -6.39 -12.61 10.27
N GLU A 232 -7.70 -12.54 10.48
CA GLU A 232 -8.73 -12.69 9.44
C GLU A 232 -8.53 -11.72 8.26
N GLU A 233 -8.18 -12.27 7.09
CA GLU A 233 -7.99 -11.48 5.87
C GLU A 233 -9.29 -11.38 5.06
N TYR A 234 -9.66 -10.14 4.73
CA TYR A 234 -10.81 -9.85 3.88
C TYR A 234 -10.33 -9.52 2.46
N VAL A 235 -11.20 -9.74 1.49
CA VAL A 235 -10.88 -9.56 0.07
C VAL A 235 -11.97 -8.77 -0.63
N LEU A 236 -11.57 -7.70 -1.31
CA LEU A 236 -12.45 -6.99 -2.25
C LEU A 236 -12.16 -7.51 -3.66
N ALA A 237 -13.19 -8.01 -4.32
CA ALA A 237 -13.13 -8.66 -5.62
C ALA A 237 -14.05 -7.97 -6.63
N VAL A 238 -13.57 -7.83 -7.86
CA VAL A 238 -14.20 -7.11 -8.96
C VAL A 238 -14.31 -8.05 -10.15
N PRO A 239 -15.51 -8.26 -10.71
CA PRO A 239 -15.67 -9.15 -11.85
C PRO A 239 -14.88 -8.64 -13.06
N GLY A 240 -14.32 -9.56 -13.83
CA GLY A 240 -13.54 -9.25 -15.02
C GLY A 240 -13.13 -10.48 -15.82
N ILE A 241 -12.52 -10.23 -16.98
CA ILE A 241 -11.99 -11.27 -17.85
C ILE A 241 -10.47 -11.31 -17.68
N TYR A 242 -9.90 -12.51 -17.64
CA TYR A 242 -8.45 -12.68 -17.63
C TYR A 242 -7.87 -12.42 -19.03
N GLU A 243 -7.50 -11.18 -19.30
CA GLU A 243 -6.71 -10.77 -20.46
C GLU A 243 -5.49 -9.98 -20.01
N GLU A 244 -4.40 -9.98 -20.77
CA GLU A 244 -3.17 -9.23 -20.40
C GLU A 244 -3.42 -7.73 -20.22
N THR A 245 -4.28 -7.16 -21.07
CA THR A 245 -4.70 -5.75 -21.00
C THR A 245 -5.51 -5.47 -19.74
N GLU A 246 -6.43 -6.36 -19.38
CA GLU A 246 -7.27 -6.23 -18.20
C GLU A 246 -6.49 -6.51 -16.91
N HIS A 247 -5.55 -7.46 -16.92
CA HIS A 247 -4.60 -7.73 -15.85
C HIS A 247 -3.74 -6.49 -15.56
N PHE A 248 -3.20 -5.86 -16.61
CA PHE A 248 -2.43 -4.63 -16.46
C PHE A 248 -3.28 -3.50 -15.87
N LEU A 249 -4.51 -3.33 -16.36
CA LEU A 249 -5.43 -2.33 -15.81
C LEU A 249 -5.79 -2.65 -14.35
N ALA A 250 -6.25 -3.86 -14.05
CA ALA A 250 -6.61 -4.30 -12.71
C ALA A 250 -5.46 -4.05 -11.71
N GLY A 251 -4.23 -4.43 -12.08
CA GLY A 251 -3.02 -4.12 -11.31
C GLY A 251 -2.80 -2.61 -11.11
N MET A 252 -2.93 -1.79 -12.15
CA MET A 252 -2.88 -0.33 -12.04
C MET A 252 -3.96 0.28 -11.14
N PHE A 253 -5.09 -0.41 -10.99
CA PHE A 253 -6.23 0.02 -10.18
C PHE A 253 -6.27 -0.65 -8.79
N GLY A 254 -5.19 -1.32 -8.38
CA GLY A 254 -5.04 -1.89 -7.06
C GLY A 254 -5.70 -3.26 -6.86
N PHE A 255 -5.94 -4.01 -7.94
CA PHE A 255 -6.43 -5.40 -7.93
C PHE A 255 -5.44 -6.32 -8.65
N PRO A 256 -4.29 -6.62 -8.01
CA PRO A 256 -3.19 -7.33 -8.67
C PRO A 256 -3.45 -8.83 -8.85
N ASN A 257 -4.38 -9.41 -8.08
CA ASN A 257 -4.62 -10.85 -8.08
C ASN A 257 -5.86 -11.18 -8.91
N PHE A 258 -5.91 -12.38 -9.51
CA PHE A 258 -7.07 -12.88 -10.23
C PHE A 258 -7.51 -14.23 -9.70
N LYS A 259 -8.83 -14.40 -9.54
CA LYS A 259 -9.43 -15.68 -9.18
C LYS A 259 -10.51 -16.09 -10.18
N PRO A 260 -10.35 -17.21 -10.90
CA PRO A 260 -11.37 -17.72 -11.81
C PRO A 260 -12.63 -18.20 -11.05
N ALA A 261 -13.81 -17.95 -11.63
CA ALA A 261 -15.08 -18.29 -10.96
C ALA A 261 -15.44 -19.79 -11.02
N ARG A 262 -15.02 -20.51 -12.06
CA ARG A 262 -15.47 -21.90 -12.35
C ARG A 262 -14.35 -22.83 -12.85
N SER A 263 -13.11 -22.63 -12.42
CA SER A 263 -11.95 -23.40 -12.89
C SER A 263 -10.75 -23.23 -11.96
N GLU A 264 -9.94 -24.26 -11.75
CA GLU A 264 -8.68 -24.16 -11.00
C GLU A 264 -7.55 -23.54 -11.83
N ILE A 265 -7.65 -23.66 -13.15
CA ILE A 265 -6.62 -23.21 -14.08
C ILE A 265 -7.05 -21.88 -14.69
N ILE A 266 -6.17 -20.88 -14.60
CA ILE A 266 -6.34 -19.56 -15.24
C ILE A 266 -6.03 -19.69 -16.73
N ARG A 267 -6.96 -19.24 -17.58
CA ARG A 267 -6.80 -19.19 -19.04
C ARG A 267 -7.16 -17.82 -19.60
N PRO A 268 -6.49 -17.34 -20.67
CA PRO A 268 -6.90 -16.13 -21.36
C PRO A 268 -8.37 -16.18 -21.80
N GLY A 269 -9.10 -15.08 -21.61
CA GLY A 269 -10.52 -14.97 -21.94
C GLY A 269 -11.48 -15.56 -20.89
N GLN A 270 -10.96 -16.01 -19.76
CA GLN A 270 -11.77 -16.62 -18.70
C GLN A 270 -12.38 -15.58 -17.77
N PHE A 271 -13.66 -15.78 -17.43
CA PHE A 271 -14.34 -14.97 -16.42
C PHE A 271 -13.89 -15.33 -14.99
N GLY A 272 -13.68 -14.30 -14.19
CA GLY A 272 -13.34 -14.42 -12.78
C GLY A 272 -13.38 -13.05 -12.10
N TYR A 273 -12.59 -12.92 -11.05
CA TYR A 273 -12.58 -11.76 -10.19
C TYR A 273 -11.17 -11.27 -9.94
N TRP A 274 -10.92 -10.01 -10.26
CA TRP A 274 -9.72 -9.27 -9.87
C TRP A 274 -9.86 -8.84 -8.42
N TYR A 275 -8.89 -9.17 -7.58
CA TYR A 275 -9.05 -8.98 -6.14
C TYR A 275 -7.82 -8.39 -5.46
N ARG A 276 -8.07 -7.80 -4.28
CA ARG A 276 -7.05 -7.31 -3.36
C ARG A 276 -7.40 -7.67 -1.92
N ILE A 277 -6.37 -7.84 -1.11
CA ILE A 277 -6.53 -8.09 0.33
C ILE A 277 -6.72 -6.75 1.05
N ILE A 278 -7.61 -6.76 2.04
CA ILE A 278 -7.98 -5.61 2.88
C ILE A 278 -7.96 -6.08 4.34
N TYR A 279 -7.22 -5.33 5.18
CA TYR A 279 -7.02 -5.59 6.61
C TYR A 279 -8.00 -4.78 7.46
#